data_AF-A0A2G5BEQ5-F1
#
_entry.id   AF-A0A2G5BEQ5-F1
#
_cell.length_a   1.000
_cell.length_b   1.000
_cell.length_c   1.000
_cell.angle_alpha   90.00
_cell.angle_beta   90.00
_cell.angle_gamma   90.00
#
_symmetry.space_group_name_H-M   'P 1'
#
loop_
_entity.id
_entity.type
_entity.pdbx_description
1 polymer ?
#
loop_
_entity_poly.entity_id
_entity_poly.type
_entity_poly.pdbx_seq_one_letter_code
_entity_poly.pdbx_strand_id
1 'polypeptide(L)'
;MYCTSRGILGAVRAATGTVAAPSRAMHTTTAVQVRRRSNRKAELAAARVAEAEAARRAEEQLRKLKDTRFLNSLEKPDRLFDSTQITQRDAAAEVAAGQQGGVEQDKIGKQGGEKVRRKADSGKYACLVKPSEIELVTTVGPKAEQSMNRGFSLNFMHESTDGNPSVQSDIVRRVVALENSNAKGVSQYNINTAVEMFGRSEGDSGSPEVQAAVWTVRINQLEDHLRANHKDHQNRRAYTKLQHKRAKILKYLKRKSLERYYVCLKQLGLTKDMVVGEILIPKRL
;
A
#
# COMPACT_ATOMS: atom_id res chain seq x y z
N MET A 1 -36.66 -70.80 -32.33
CA MET A 1 -36.84 -72.12 -32.96
C MET A 1 -36.75 -71.93 -34.47
N TYR A 2 -35.80 -72.68 -35.08
CA TYR A 2 -35.57 -73.00 -36.49
C TYR A 2 -35.37 -71.83 -37.50
N CYS A 3 -34.14 -71.50 -37.94
CA CYS A 3 -33.25 -72.21 -38.89
C CYS A 3 -33.84 -72.24 -40.31
N THR A 4 -33.19 -71.72 -41.37
CA THR A 4 -32.29 -72.52 -42.23
C THR A 4 -31.70 -71.66 -43.39
N SER A 5 -30.39 -71.77 -43.64
CA SER A 5 -29.73 -72.28 -44.87
C SER A 5 -29.66 -71.31 -46.08
N ARG A 6 -28.48 -70.76 -46.45
CA ARG A 6 -27.41 -71.31 -47.34
C ARG A 6 -27.65 -71.13 -48.85
N GLY A 7 -26.61 -70.69 -49.56
CA GLY A 7 -26.39 -70.85 -51.02
C GLY A 7 -26.40 -69.52 -51.79
N ILE A 8 -25.26 -68.85 -52.01
CA ILE A 8 -24.28 -69.01 -53.13
C ILE A 8 -24.95 -69.03 -54.51
N LEU A 9 -24.76 -67.97 -55.31
CA LEU A 9 -24.31 -68.02 -56.70
C LEU A 9 -24.08 -66.61 -57.25
N GLY A 10 -22.91 -66.41 -57.87
CA GLY A 10 -22.47 -65.13 -58.42
C GLY A 10 -23.17 -64.72 -59.72
N ALA A 11 -23.05 -63.45 -60.03
CA ALA A 11 -23.24 -62.92 -61.38
C ALA A 11 -22.25 -61.77 -61.60
N VAL A 12 -21.20 -62.07 -62.36
CA VAL A 12 -20.36 -61.08 -63.04
C VAL A 12 -21.22 -60.45 -64.14
N ARG A 13 -21.35 -59.13 -64.16
CA ARG A 13 -21.71 -58.40 -65.38
C ARG A 13 -21.09 -57.01 -65.40
N ALA A 14 -20.30 -56.77 -66.44
CA ALA A 14 -19.57 -55.55 -66.70
C ALA A 14 -20.45 -54.46 -67.33
N ALA A 15 -19.94 -53.23 -67.20
CA ALA A 15 -20.08 -52.07 -68.09
C ALA A 15 -21.49 -51.48 -68.27
N THR A 16 -21.71 -50.26 -67.76
CA THR A 16 -21.57 -48.99 -68.51
C THR A 16 -22.25 -47.90 -67.68
N GLY A 17 -21.47 -46.98 -67.15
CA GLY A 17 -21.95 -45.79 -66.46
C GLY A 17 -21.02 -44.63 -66.77
N THR A 18 -21.25 -44.01 -67.92
CA THR A 18 -20.69 -42.70 -68.24
C THR A 18 -21.33 -41.62 -67.36
N VAL A 19 -20.50 -40.63 -67.02
CA VAL A 19 -20.82 -39.27 -66.57
C VAL A 19 -21.08 -39.07 -65.07
N ALA A 20 -20.03 -38.63 -64.37
CA ALA A 20 -20.06 -37.36 -63.63
C ALA A 20 -18.62 -36.94 -63.30
N ALA A 21 -18.04 -36.07 -64.15
CA ALA A 21 -16.88 -35.30 -63.73
C ALA A 21 -17.26 -34.50 -62.48
N PRO A 22 -16.45 -34.46 -61.39
CA PRO A 22 -16.71 -33.56 -60.29
C PRO A 22 -16.70 -32.14 -60.85
N SER A 23 -17.85 -31.48 -60.74
CA SER A 23 -18.03 -30.12 -61.19
C SER A 23 -17.02 -29.19 -60.53
N ARG A 24 -16.57 -28.23 -61.33
CA ARG A 24 -15.59 -27.18 -61.06
C ARG A 24 -16.09 -26.15 -60.03
N ALA A 25 -16.55 -26.60 -58.86
CA ALA A 25 -17.18 -25.77 -57.82
C ALA A 25 -16.55 -25.93 -56.42
N MET A 26 -15.32 -26.45 -56.32
CA MET A 26 -14.67 -26.76 -55.03
C MET A 26 -13.59 -25.74 -54.59
N HIS A 27 -13.32 -24.69 -55.38
CA HIS A 27 -12.25 -23.72 -55.10
C HIS A 27 -12.73 -22.38 -54.51
N THR A 28 -14.02 -22.06 -54.63
CA THR A 28 -14.59 -20.81 -54.08
C THR A 28 -15.02 -20.95 -52.62
N THR A 29 -15.43 -22.15 -52.20
CA THR A 29 -15.77 -22.49 -50.81
C THR A 29 -14.56 -22.45 -49.88
N THR A 30 -13.38 -22.85 -50.36
CA THR A 30 -12.11 -22.78 -49.62
C THR A 30 -11.69 -21.34 -49.37
N ALA A 31 -11.77 -20.47 -50.38
CA ALA A 31 -11.45 -19.05 -50.24
C ALA A 31 -12.36 -18.33 -49.23
N VAL A 32 -13.68 -18.62 -49.26
CA VAL A 32 -14.65 -18.08 -48.30
C VAL A 32 -14.39 -18.58 -46.88
N GLN A 33 -14.04 -19.87 -46.70
CA GLN A 33 -13.70 -20.44 -45.39
C GLN A 33 -12.40 -19.88 -44.82
N VAL A 34 -11.36 -19.69 -45.64
CA VAL A 34 -10.10 -19.05 -45.24
C VAL A 34 -10.34 -17.60 -44.81
N ARG A 35 -11.15 -16.84 -45.57
CA ARG A 35 -11.53 -15.46 -45.22
C ARG A 35 -12.29 -15.39 -43.89
N ARG A 36 -13.25 -16.29 -43.65
CA ARG A 36 -13.97 -16.38 -42.35
C ARG A 36 -13.04 -16.70 -41.18
N ARG A 37 -12.08 -17.62 -41.35
CA ARG A 37 -11.07 -17.93 -40.33
C ARG A 37 -10.17 -16.74 -40.05
N SER A 38 -9.76 -16.00 -41.09
CA SER A 38 -8.97 -14.77 -40.95
C SER A 38 -9.74 -13.68 -40.22
N ASN A 39 -11.03 -13.48 -40.55
CA ASN A 39 -11.91 -12.51 -39.89
C ASN A 39 -12.11 -12.90 -38.42
N ARG A 40 -12.40 -14.17 -38.11
CA ARG A 40 -12.54 -14.64 -36.73
C ARG A 40 -11.25 -14.49 -35.92
N LYS A 41 -10.08 -14.71 -36.54
CA LYS A 41 -8.77 -14.47 -35.91
C LYS A 41 -8.55 -12.98 -35.64
N ALA A 42 -8.94 -12.11 -36.58
CA ALA A 42 -8.88 -10.66 -36.42
C ALA A 42 -9.85 -10.16 -35.33
N GLU A 43 -11.07 -10.71 -35.28
CA GLU A 43 -12.06 -10.42 -34.22
C GLU A 43 -11.55 -10.86 -32.84
N LEU A 44 -10.95 -12.05 -32.72
CA LEU A 44 -10.35 -12.52 -31.47
C LEU A 44 -9.13 -11.66 -31.06
N ALA A 45 -8.33 -11.21 -32.03
CA ALA A 45 -7.22 -10.30 -31.76
C ALA A 45 -7.72 -8.93 -31.30
N ALA A 46 -8.74 -8.38 -31.96
CA ALA A 46 -9.40 -7.13 -31.58
C ALA A 46 -10.05 -7.24 -30.19
N ALA A 47 -10.70 -8.37 -29.88
CA ALA A 47 -11.26 -8.65 -28.55
C ALA A 47 -10.16 -8.68 -27.47
N ARG A 48 -9.02 -9.33 -27.72
CA ARG A 48 -7.86 -9.31 -26.81
C ARG A 48 -7.29 -7.91 -26.60
N VAL A 49 -7.22 -7.09 -27.65
CA VAL A 49 -6.78 -5.69 -27.54
C VAL A 49 -7.79 -4.89 -26.72
N ALA A 50 -9.09 -5.05 -26.97
CA ALA A 50 -10.15 -4.38 -26.21
C ALA A 50 -10.17 -4.81 -24.73
N GLU A 51 -9.98 -6.10 -24.44
CA GLU A 51 -9.81 -6.62 -23.08
C GLU A 51 -8.56 -6.04 -22.41
N ALA A 52 -7.44 -5.97 -23.12
CA ALA A 52 -6.20 -5.37 -22.61
C ALA A 52 -6.35 -3.87 -22.35
N GLU A 53 -7.03 -3.13 -23.23
CA GLU A 53 -7.36 -1.71 -23.01
C GLU A 53 -8.29 -1.52 -21.83
N ALA A 54 -9.33 -2.36 -21.69
CA ALA A 54 -10.22 -2.34 -20.54
C ALA A 54 -9.45 -2.63 -19.23
N ALA A 55 -8.51 -3.58 -19.25
CA ALA A 55 -7.63 -3.86 -18.12
C ALA A 55 -6.74 -2.65 -17.77
N ARG A 56 -6.10 -2.00 -18.77
CA ARG A 56 -5.30 -0.79 -18.54
C ARG A 56 -6.13 0.35 -17.94
N ARG A 57 -7.35 0.59 -18.44
CA ARG A 57 -8.28 1.59 -17.89
C ARG A 57 -8.66 1.26 -16.44
N ALA A 58 -8.93 -0.01 -16.14
CA ALA A 58 -9.24 -0.45 -14.78
C ALA A 58 -8.04 -0.30 -13.82
N GLU A 59 -6.82 -0.61 -14.28
CA GLU A 59 -5.58 -0.40 -13.52
C GLU A 59 -5.35 1.08 -13.21
N GLU A 60 -5.58 1.97 -14.19
CA GLU A 60 -5.47 3.41 -13.99
C GLU A 60 -6.50 3.92 -12.96
N GLN A 61 -7.75 3.45 -13.05
CA GLN A 61 -8.78 3.76 -12.04
C GLN A 61 -8.36 3.27 -10.65
N LEU A 62 -7.80 2.06 -10.55
CA LEU A 62 -7.31 1.51 -9.29
C LEU A 62 -6.14 2.33 -8.72
N ARG A 63 -5.22 2.81 -9.57
CA ARG A 63 -4.11 3.68 -9.15
C ARG A 63 -4.63 4.97 -8.54
N LYS A 64 -5.53 5.66 -9.25
CA LYS A 64 -6.20 6.88 -8.75
C LYS A 64 -6.95 6.66 -7.44
N LEU A 65 -7.52 5.47 -7.25
CA LEU A 65 -8.25 5.13 -6.04
C LEU A 65 -7.33 4.80 -4.85
N LYS A 66 -6.12 4.26 -5.10
CA LYS A 66 -5.12 3.99 -4.05
C LYS A 66 -4.44 5.25 -3.54
N ASP A 67 -4.39 6.30 -4.36
CA ASP A 67 -3.83 7.60 -4.00
C ASP A 67 -4.81 8.41 -3.14
N THR A 68 -5.22 7.88 -1.98
CA THR A 68 -6.10 8.60 -1.06
C THR A 68 -5.31 9.45 -0.07
N ARG A 69 -5.91 10.56 0.36
CA ARG A 69 -5.39 11.38 1.46
C ARG A 69 -5.08 10.53 2.70
N PHE A 70 -5.93 9.55 2.99
CA PHE A 70 -5.75 8.65 4.12
C PHE A 70 -4.48 7.80 3.98
N LEU A 71 -4.34 7.05 2.88
CA LEU A 71 -3.20 6.15 2.71
C LEU A 71 -1.87 6.90 2.59
N ASN A 72 -1.88 8.09 1.99
CA ASN A 72 -0.71 8.96 1.90
C ASN A 72 -0.29 9.56 3.25
N SER A 73 -1.21 9.61 4.22
CA SER A 73 -0.90 10.11 5.58
C SER A 73 -0.24 9.07 6.48
N LEU A 74 -0.35 7.78 6.14
CA LEU A 74 0.19 6.69 6.95
C LEU A 74 1.71 6.61 6.82
N GLU A 75 2.41 6.59 7.95
CA GLU A 75 3.86 6.43 7.98
C GLU A 75 4.25 4.96 7.88
N LYS A 76 5.33 4.67 7.15
CA LYS A 76 5.90 3.32 7.07
C LYS A 76 7.11 3.24 8.02
N PRO A 77 7.25 2.13 8.78
CA PRO A 77 8.35 1.97 9.72
C PRO A 77 9.71 1.85 9.02
N ASP A 78 9.70 1.42 7.76
CA ASP A 78 10.92 1.28 6.96
C ASP A 78 11.15 2.54 6.11
N ARG A 79 11.76 3.54 6.74
CA ARG A 79 12.80 4.36 6.07
C ARG A 79 14.15 3.97 6.65
N LEU A 80 14.46 2.66 6.62
CA LEU A 80 15.84 2.21 6.71
C LEU A 80 16.55 2.82 5.51
N PHE A 81 17.18 3.98 5.71
CA PHE A 81 18.18 4.59 4.84
C PHE A 81 18.03 4.15 3.38
N ASP A 82 17.15 4.79 2.62
CA ASP A 82 17.32 4.81 1.17
C ASP A 82 18.71 5.41 0.93
N SER A 83 19.71 4.55 0.73
CA SER A 83 21.09 4.96 0.41
C SER A 83 21.11 5.83 -0.85
N THR A 84 20.06 5.74 -1.65
CA THR A 84 19.75 6.58 -2.81
C THR A 84 19.46 8.05 -2.46
N GLN A 85 18.93 8.36 -1.27
CA GLN A 85 18.66 9.76 -0.86
C GLN A 85 19.85 10.47 -0.20
N ILE A 86 20.88 9.72 0.21
CA ILE A 86 22.16 10.30 0.62
C ILE A 86 22.92 10.70 -0.63
N THR A 87 23.05 9.79 -1.60
CA THR A 87 23.79 10.03 -2.85
C THR A 87 23.14 11.10 -3.75
N GLN A 88 21.80 11.19 -3.80
CA GLN A 88 21.12 12.25 -4.58
C GLN A 88 21.22 13.64 -3.95
N ARG A 89 21.31 13.74 -2.61
CA ARG A 89 21.49 15.02 -1.92
C ARG A 89 22.93 15.53 -2.00
N ASP A 90 23.89 14.61 -1.92
CA ASP A 90 25.30 14.94 -2.07
C ASP A 90 25.62 15.30 -3.54
N ALA A 91 25.05 14.58 -4.52
CA ALA A 91 25.17 14.92 -5.94
C ALA A 91 24.48 16.25 -6.31
N ALA A 92 23.32 16.56 -5.72
CA ALA A 92 22.66 17.85 -5.93
C ALA A 92 23.40 19.02 -5.27
N ALA A 93 24.09 18.77 -4.14
CA ALA A 93 24.95 19.76 -3.49
C ALA A 93 26.25 20.00 -4.27
N GLU A 94 26.84 18.97 -4.90
CA GLU A 94 28.02 19.11 -5.76
C GLU A 94 27.69 19.86 -7.07
N VAL A 95 26.51 19.65 -7.67
CA VAL A 95 26.07 20.39 -8.86
C VAL A 95 25.80 21.88 -8.55
N ALA A 96 25.32 22.19 -7.34
CA ALA A 96 25.14 23.58 -6.90
C ALA A 96 26.48 24.30 -6.60
N ALA A 97 27.52 23.57 -6.21
CA ALA A 97 28.86 24.11 -5.96
C ALA A 97 29.70 24.31 -7.24
N GLY A 98 29.31 23.68 -8.37
CA GLY A 98 30.04 23.76 -9.64
C GLY A 98 29.84 25.03 -10.48
N GLN A 99 29.10 26.03 -9.99
CA GLN A 99 28.80 27.26 -10.73
C GLN A 99 29.17 28.53 -9.96
N GLN A 100 30.32 28.54 -9.29
CA GLN A 100 31.01 29.79 -8.95
C GLN A 100 32.51 29.59 -9.12
N GLY A 101 33.01 30.02 -10.29
CA GLY A 101 34.43 30.26 -10.45
C GLY A 101 34.84 31.53 -9.69
N GLY A 102 35.99 31.47 -9.03
CA GLY A 102 36.81 32.66 -8.77
C GLY A 102 37.14 32.97 -7.30
N VAL A 103 38.35 32.57 -6.91
CA VAL A 103 39.29 33.25 -5.99
C VAL A 103 38.85 33.45 -4.53
N GLU A 104 39.51 32.71 -3.63
CA GLU A 104 40.40 33.25 -2.57
C GLU A 104 40.87 32.08 -1.68
N GLN A 105 42.18 31.77 -1.73
CA GLN A 105 42.80 30.84 -0.78
C GLN A 105 43.19 31.64 0.45
N ASP A 106 42.52 31.44 1.58
CA ASP A 106 43.07 31.85 2.85
C ASP A 106 42.58 31.00 4.04
N LYS A 107 43.59 30.48 4.75
CA LYS A 107 43.62 30.02 6.16
C LYS A 107 42.96 28.68 6.51
N ILE A 108 43.85 27.69 6.62
CA ILE A 108 43.70 26.44 7.38
C ILE A 108 43.40 26.79 8.85
N GLY A 109 42.11 26.86 9.19
CA GLY A 109 41.62 26.86 10.56
C GLY A 109 40.89 25.54 10.80
N LYS A 110 41.37 24.75 11.76
CA LYS A 110 40.64 23.62 12.33
C LYS A 110 39.34 24.14 12.99
N GLN A 111 38.30 24.34 12.21
CA GLN A 111 36.95 24.49 12.74
C GLN A 111 36.32 23.11 12.66
N GLY A 112 36.22 22.48 13.85
CA GLY A 112 35.55 21.20 14.00
C GLY A 112 34.18 21.28 13.35
N GLY A 113 33.88 20.32 12.49
CA GLY A 113 32.61 20.28 11.76
C GLY A 113 31.48 20.54 12.73
N GLU A 114 30.84 21.69 12.58
CA GLU A 114 29.58 21.98 13.24
C GLU A 114 28.63 20.91 12.73
N LYS A 115 28.40 19.88 13.57
CA LYS A 115 27.39 18.87 13.31
C LYS A 115 26.08 19.64 13.20
N VAL A 116 25.71 19.99 11.96
CA VAL A 116 24.45 20.62 11.61
C VAL A 116 23.39 19.80 12.31
N ARG A 117 22.85 20.36 13.41
CA ARG A 117 21.80 19.73 14.20
C ARG A 117 20.65 19.56 13.23
N ARG A 118 20.45 18.33 12.74
CA ARG A 118 19.38 18.01 11.79
C ARG A 118 18.08 18.53 12.40
N LYS A 119 17.48 19.56 11.79
CA LYS A 119 16.12 20.00 12.09
C LYS A 119 15.18 18.93 11.50
N ALA A 120 15.06 17.81 12.19
CA ALA A 120 14.14 16.75 11.86
C ALA A 120 13.01 16.77 12.88
N ASP A 121 12.27 17.87 12.92
CA ASP A 121 11.02 17.92 13.67
C ASP A 121 9.92 17.75 12.63
N SER A 122 9.65 16.50 12.23
CA SER A 122 8.49 16.14 11.42
C SER A 122 7.15 16.45 12.13
N GLY A 123 7.21 16.89 13.40
CA GLY A 123 6.06 17.23 14.24
C GLY A 123 5.24 16.01 14.66
N LYS A 124 5.71 14.80 14.33
CA LYS A 124 5.04 13.54 14.60
C LYS A 124 5.72 12.83 15.75
N TYR A 125 4.93 12.48 16.75
CA TYR A 125 5.42 11.93 18.00
C TYR A 125 4.89 10.51 18.21
N ALA A 126 5.75 9.67 18.78
CA ALA A 126 5.40 8.35 19.25
C ALA A 126 4.52 8.43 20.50
N CYS A 127 4.08 7.27 21.01
CA CYS A 127 3.36 7.12 22.28
C CYS A 127 2.15 8.04 22.49
N LEU A 128 1.46 8.47 21.42
CA LEU A 128 0.24 9.29 21.50
C LEU A 128 0.42 10.70 22.07
N VAL A 129 1.66 11.16 22.18
CA VAL A 129 1.94 12.44 22.81
C VAL A 129 1.62 13.58 21.84
N LYS A 130 0.80 14.53 22.27
CA LYS A 130 0.53 15.75 21.49
C LYS A 130 1.68 16.75 21.65
N PRO A 131 1.96 17.58 20.64
CA PRO A 131 3.00 18.62 20.73
C PRO A 131 2.82 19.54 21.95
N SER A 132 1.57 19.90 22.27
CA SER A 132 1.22 20.73 23.42
C SER A 132 1.53 20.07 24.77
N GLU A 133 1.47 18.74 24.86
CA GLU A 133 1.78 18.01 26.09
C GLU A 133 3.28 18.02 26.38
N ILE A 134 4.12 17.98 25.33
CA ILE A 134 5.58 18.09 25.47
C ILE A 134 5.97 19.48 25.98
N GLU A 135 5.36 20.53 25.44
CA GLU A 135 5.57 21.91 25.88
C GLU A 135 5.09 22.12 27.32
N LEU A 136 3.95 21.53 27.69
CA LEU A 136 3.47 21.55 29.07
C LEU A 136 4.46 20.85 30.01
N VAL A 137 4.91 19.64 29.69
CA VAL A 137 5.84 18.88 30.54
C VAL A 137 7.17 19.60 30.71
N THR A 138 7.71 20.15 29.63
CA THR A 138 9.00 20.85 29.64
C THR A 138 8.94 22.22 30.34
N THR A 139 7.78 22.86 30.41
CA THR A 139 7.60 24.14 31.11
C THR A 139 7.16 23.99 32.56
N VAL A 140 6.31 23.01 32.87
CA VAL A 140 5.75 22.77 34.22
C VAL A 140 6.69 21.94 35.08
N GLY A 141 7.40 20.96 34.49
CA GLY A 141 8.37 20.11 35.19
C GLY A 141 9.40 20.90 36.02
N PRO A 142 10.22 21.76 35.40
CA PRO A 142 11.24 22.51 36.13
C PRO A 142 10.65 23.50 37.14
N LYS A 143 9.45 24.06 36.88
CA LYS A 143 8.76 24.95 37.83
C LYS A 143 8.26 24.21 39.07
N ALA A 144 7.82 22.96 38.93
CA ALA A 144 7.40 22.12 40.04
C ALA A 144 8.60 21.65 40.90
N GLU A 145 9.72 21.30 40.27
CA GLU A 145 10.96 20.97 41.01
C GLU A 145 11.45 22.15 41.86
N GLN A 146 11.41 23.35 41.31
CA GLN A 146 11.79 24.58 42.02
C GLN A 146 10.88 24.90 43.22
N SER A 147 9.60 24.50 43.21
CA SER A 147 8.70 24.73 44.34
C SER A 147 8.87 23.69 45.45
N MET A 148 9.17 22.44 45.10
CA MET A 148 9.40 21.36 46.04
C MET A 148 10.77 21.44 46.74
N ASN A 149 11.81 21.93 46.05
CA ASN A 149 13.16 22.07 46.61
C ASN A 149 13.31 23.23 47.62
N ARG A 150 12.25 23.97 47.95
CA ARG A 150 12.32 25.06 48.94
C ARG A 150 12.36 24.59 50.41
N GLY A 151 12.23 23.29 50.68
CA GLY A 151 12.15 22.73 52.04
C GLY A 151 13.33 21.87 52.54
N PHE A 152 14.31 21.53 51.70
CA PHE A 152 15.41 20.64 52.10
C PHE A 152 16.75 21.11 51.52
N SER A 153 17.52 21.83 52.34
CA SER A 153 18.88 22.28 52.03
C SER A 153 19.88 21.18 52.33
N LEU A 154 20.14 20.32 51.35
CA LEU A 154 21.37 19.53 51.29
C LEU A 154 21.90 19.62 49.86
N ASN A 155 22.81 20.57 49.65
CA ASN A 155 23.60 20.70 48.43
C ASN A 155 24.55 19.50 48.34
N PHE A 156 24.01 18.32 48.02
CA PHE A 156 24.81 17.17 47.62
C PHE A 156 25.01 17.25 46.11
N MET A 157 26.25 17.55 45.72
CA MET A 157 26.79 17.68 44.37
C MET A 157 25.94 17.02 43.25
N HIS A 158 25.03 17.78 42.66
CA HIS A 158 24.62 17.55 41.28
C HIS A 158 25.15 18.74 40.50
N GLU A 159 26.21 18.51 39.73
CA GLU A 159 26.72 19.50 38.80
C GLU A 159 25.59 19.79 37.81
N SER A 160 24.98 20.95 37.98
CA SER A 160 23.96 21.48 37.12
C SER A 160 24.58 21.61 35.73
N THR A 161 24.36 20.62 34.87
CA THR A 161 24.16 21.00 33.48
C THR A 161 22.84 21.75 33.49
N ASP A 162 22.91 23.05 33.78
CA ASP A 162 21.89 24.06 33.51
C ASP A 162 21.69 24.11 32.00
N GLY A 163 21.12 23.03 31.45
CA GLY A 163 20.73 22.96 30.08
C GLY A 163 19.58 23.92 29.93
N ASN A 164 19.84 25.07 29.28
CA ASN A 164 18.83 26.02 28.84
C ASN A 164 17.51 25.29 28.51
N PRO A 165 16.34 25.69 29.05
CA PRO A 165 15.09 24.93 28.93
C PRO A 165 14.73 24.56 27.48
N SER A 166 15.20 25.36 26.51
CA SER A 166 15.14 25.03 25.08
C SER A 166 15.83 23.70 24.73
N VAL A 167 17.04 23.44 25.24
CA VAL A 167 17.84 22.24 24.98
C VAL A 167 17.20 21.00 25.61
N GLN A 168 16.65 21.11 26.82
CA GLN A 168 15.91 20.00 27.44
C GLN A 168 14.65 19.65 26.64
N SER A 169 13.92 20.66 26.17
CA SER A 169 12.74 20.44 25.33
C SER A 169 13.08 19.76 23.99
N ASP A 170 14.21 20.12 23.38
CA ASP A 170 14.71 19.48 22.16
C ASP A 170 15.09 18.01 22.38
N ILE A 171 15.71 17.68 23.52
CA ILE A 171 16.07 16.29 23.86
C ILE A 171 14.79 15.46 24.01
N VAL A 172 13.79 15.96 24.76
CA VAL A 172 12.51 15.27 24.94
C VAL A 172 11.80 15.08 23.59
N ARG A 173 11.78 16.09 22.73
CA ARG A 173 11.22 15.98 21.37
C ARG A 173 11.88 14.87 20.56
N ARG A 174 13.21 14.75 20.61
CA ARG A 174 13.94 13.68 19.91
C ARG A 174 13.64 12.30 20.47
N VAL A 175 13.60 12.14 21.79
CA VAL A 175 13.30 10.85 22.42
C VAL A 175 11.89 10.37 22.06
N VAL A 176 10.94 11.30 22.01
CA VAL A 176 9.53 10.99 21.72
C VAL A 176 9.24 11.00 20.21
N ALA A 177 10.17 11.44 19.36
CA ALA A 177 9.96 11.50 17.91
C ALA A 177 9.58 10.14 17.32
N LEU A 178 8.58 10.14 16.41
CA LEU A 178 8.11 8.91 15.77
C LEU A 178 9.21 8.21 14.95
N GLU A 179 10.16 8.98 14.42
CA GLU A 179 11.31 8.51 13.65
C GLU A 179 12.20 7.55 14.46
N ASN A 180 12.25 7.72 15.78
CA ASN A 180 13.02 6.88 16.69
C ASN A 180 12.17 5.75 17.30
N SER A 181 10.89 5.66 16.93
CA SER A 181 10.00 4.63 17.44
C SER A 181 10.16 3.31 16.70
N ASN A 182 9.80 2.22 17.38
CA ASN A 182 9.75 0.91 16.75
C ASN A 182 8.54 0.76 15.81
N ALA A 183 8.49 -0.33 15.03
CA ALA A 183 7.37 -0.61 14.13
C ALA A 183 6.00 -0.63 14.84
N LYS A 184 5.96 -1.02 16.12
CA LYS A 184 4.73 -0.98 16.95
C LYS A 184 4.30 0.45 17.27
N GLY A 185 5.24 1.36 17.54
CA GLY A 185 5.00 2.77 17.78
C GLY A 185 4.42 3.46 16.55
N VAL A 186 5.03 3.22 15.38
CA VAL A 186 4.51 3.67 14.08
C VAL A 186 3.11 3.10 13.80
N SER A 187 2.90 1.81 14.10
CA SER A 187 1.58 1.19 13.95
C SER A 187 0.52 1.84 14.84
N GLN A 188 0.87 2.10 16.09
CA GLN A 188 -0.03 2.75 17.03
C GLN A 188 -0.38 4.16 16.58
N TYR A 189 0.62 4.96 16.16
CA TYR A 189 0.41 6.28 15.58
C TYR A 189 -0.59 6.23 14.42
N ASN A 190 -0.34 5.37 13.43
CA ASN A 190 -1.21 5.21 12.26
C ASN A 190 -2.65 4.78 12.61
N ILE A 191 -2.82 3.93 13.63
CA ILE A 191 -4.14 3.53 14.15
C ILE A 191 -4.88 4.75 14.71
N ASN A 192 -4.20 5.59 15.47
CA ASN A 192 -4.81 6.77 16.08
C ASN A 192 -5.16 7.83 15.04
N THR A 193 -4.28 8.06 14.06
CA THR A 193 -4.58 8.92 12.91
C THR A 193 -5.82 8.42 12.15
N ALA A 194 -5.99 7.09 12.02
CA ALA A 194 -7.20 6.50 11.44
C ALA A 194 -8.46 6.73 12.31
N VAL A 195 -8.35 6.66 13.64
CA VAL A 195 -9.46 6.97 14.55
C VAL A 195 -9.87 8.44 14.42
N GLU A 196 -8.91 9.36 14.38
CA GLU A 196 -9.18 10.80 14.24
C GLU A 196 -9.85 11.14 12.91
N MET A 197 -9.45 10.50 11.80
CA MET A 197 -10.02 10.78 10.48
C MET A 197 -11.41 10.18 10.23
N PHE A 198 -11.69 9.01 10.80
CA PHE A 198 -12.93 8.26 10.54
C PHE A 198 -13.93 8.30 11.70
N GLY A 199 -13.51 8.78 12.88
CA GLY A 199 -14.36 8.95 14.05
C GLY A 199 -15.43 10.01 13.81
N ARG A 200 -16.65 9.77 14.29
CA ARG A 200 -17.73 10.76 14.17
C ARG A 200 -17.76 11.77 15.32
N SER A 201 -17.28 11.33 16.47
CA SER A 201 -17.15 12.13 17.68
C SER A 201 -15.77 11.91 18.28
N GLU A 202 -15.35 12.81 19.15
CA GLU A 202 -14.12 12.66 19.92
C GLU A 202 -14.20 11.34 20.72
N GLY A 203 -13.21 10.48 20.55
CA GLY A 203 -13.12 9.17 21.22
C GLY A 203 -13.91 8.03 20.56
N ASP A 204 -14.55 8.22 19.40
CA ASP A 204 -15.26 7.13 18.71
C ASP A 204 -14.30 6.05 18.20
N SER A 205 -14.21 4.95 18.95
CA SER A 205 -13.41 3.76 18.60
C SER A 205 -14.26 2.61 18.04
N GLY A 206 -15.59 2.73 18.11
CA GLY A 206 -16.53 1.63 17.89
C GLY A 206 -17.21 1.67 16.52
N SER A 207 -17.21 2.82 15.83
CA SER A 207 -17.87 2.96 14.54
C SER A 207 -17.34 1.97 13.48
N PRO A 208 -18.22 1.45 12.61
CA PRO A 208 -17.83 0.49 11.57
C PRO A 208 -16.81 1.07 10.58
N GLU A 209 -16.84 2.38 10.33
CA GLU A 209 -15.83 3.09 9.52
C GLU A 209 -14.46 3.07 10.19
N VAL A 210 -14.40 3.41 11.48
CA VAL A 210 -13.18 3.41 12.29
C VAL A 210 -12.58 2.01 12.33
N GLN A 211 -13.39 0.99 12.63
CA GLN A 211 -12.92 -0.40 12.63
C GLN A 211 -12.35 -0.83 11.27
N ALA A 212 -13.00 -0.45 10.16
CA ALA A 212 -12.51 -0.74 8.82
C ALA A 212 -11.17 -0.04 8.52
N ALA A 213 -11.01 1.20 8.98
CA ALA A 213 -9.76 1.97 8.84
C ALA A 213 -8.62 1.35 9.66
N VAL A 214 -8.88 0.99 10.92
CA VAL A 214 -7.89 0.31 11.79
C VAL A 214 -7.42 -1.02 11.18
N TRP A 215 -8.33 -1.83 10.64
CA TRP A 215 -7.93 -3.06 9.96
C TRP A 215 -7.18 -2.79 8.66
N THR A 216 -7.48 -1.71 7.95
CA THR A 216 -6.73 -1.31 6.75
C THR A 216 -5.27 -0.99 7.09
N VAL A 217 -5.02 -0.26 8.17
CA VAL A 217 -3.66 0.01 8.67
C VAL A 217 -2.92 -1.30 8.97
N ARG A 218 -3.56 -2.24 9.66
CA ARG A 218 -2.96 -3.55 9.99
C ARG A 218 -2.73 -4.44 8.76
N ILE A 219 -3.66 -4.41 7.80
CA ILE A 219 -3.55 -5.13 6.53
C ILE A 219 -2.32 -4.64 5.76
N ASN A 220 -2.13 -3.32 5.65
CA ASN A 220 -0.98 -2.74 4.95
C ASN A 220 0.34 -3.14 5.62
N GLN A 221 0.40 -3.10 6.96
CA GLN A 221 1.59 -3.52 7.71
C GLN A 221 1.94 -5.00 7.51
N LEU A 222 0.93 -5.88 7.57
CA LEU A 222 1.13 -7.30 7.31
C LEU A 222 1.46 -7.57 5.85
N GLU A 223 0.90 -6.82 4.92
CA GLU A 223 1.21 -6.93 3.50
C GLU A 223 2.69 -6.62 3.26
N ASP A 224 3.19 -5.49 3.77
CA ASP A 224 4.59 -5.12 3.65
C ASP A 224 5.51 -6.17 4.31
N HIS A 225 5.15 -6.69 5.48
CA HIS A 225 5.89 -7.76 6.14
C HIS A 225 5.91 -9.07 5.33
N LEU A 226 4.79 -9.46 4.72
CA LEU A 226 4.66 -10.70 3.92
C LEU A 226 5.33 -10.59 2.56
N ARG A 227 5.45 -9.38 2.00
CA ARG A 227 6.26 -9.11 0.81
C ARG A 227 7.73 -9.37 1.08
N ALA A 228 8.23 -9.03 2.27
CA ALA A 228 9.60 -9.38 2.68
C ALA A 228 9.71 -10.87 3.08
N ASN A 229 8.66 -11.45 3.67
CA ASN A 229 8.68 -12.79 4.29
C ASN A 229 7.67 -13.76 3.64
N HIS A 230 7.96 -14.23 2.43
CA HIS A 230 7.04 -15.09 1.68
C HIS A 230 6.72 -16.45 2.33
N LYS A 231 7.61 -16.96 3.21
CA LYS A 231 7.47 -18.27 3.88
C LYS A 231 6.63 -18.22 5.16
N ASP A 232 6.23 -17.05 5.63
CA ASP A 232 5.44 -16.94 6.85
C ASP A 232 3.96 -17.23 6.59
N HIS A 233 3.58 -18.49 6.82
CA HIS A 233 2.20 -18.94 6.65
C HIS A 233 1.27 -18.53 7.80
N GLN A 234 1.80 -18.25 8.98
CA GLN A 234 0.97 -17.89 10.15
C GLN A 234 0.47 -16.45 10.01
N ASN A 235 1.37 -15.52 9.71
CA ASN A 235 1.02 -14.12 9.47
C ASN A 235 0.16 -13.96 8.23
N ARG A 236 0.35 -14.82 7.22
CA ARG A 236 -0.54 -14.85 6.06
C ARG A 236 -1.97 -15.26 6.38
N ARG A 237 -2.16 -16.25 7.27
CA ARG A 237 -3.51 -16.57 7.78
C ARG A 237 -4.10 -15.39 8.54
N ALA A 238 -3.30 -14.67 9.33
CA ALA A 238 -3.75 -13.47 10.04
C ALA A 238 -4.18 -12.35 9.06
N TYR A 239 -3.41 -12.12 8.00
CA TYR A 239 -3.72 -11.20 6.92
C TYR A 239 -5.07 -11.51 6.25
N THR A 240 -5.28 -12.78 5.83
CA THR A 240 -6.56 -13.24 5.27
C THR A 240 -7.72 -13.04 6.24
N LYS A 241 -7.53 -13.37 7.53
CA LYS A 241 -8.55 -13.13 8.56
C LYS A 241 -8.91 -11.65 8.68
N LEU A 242 -7.93 -10.74 8.63
CA LEU A 242 -8.18 -9.30 8.71
C LEU A 242 -8.93 -8.76 7.49
N GLN A 243 -8.58 -9.20 6.28
CA GLN A 243 -9.31 -8.83 5.07
C GLN A 243 -10.78 -9.24 5.15
N HIS A 244 -11.05 -10.47 5.62
CA HIS A 244 -12.42 -10.95 5.81
C HIS A 244 -13.17 -10.17 6.91
N LYS A 245 -12.51 -9.85 8.03
CA LYS A 245 -13.10 -9.00 9.08
C LYS A 245 -13.50 -7.63 8.51
N ARG A 246 -12.62 -6.98 7.75
CA ARG A 246 -12.89 -5.69 7.09
C ARG A 246 -14.05 -5.79 6.10
N ALA A 247 -14.09 -6.81 5.27
CA ALA A 247 -15.22 -6.99 4.37
C ALA A 247 -16.54 -7.21 5.13
N LYS A 248 -16.53 -7.95 6.24
CA LYS A 248 -17.72 -8.19 7.06
C LYS A 248 -18.28 -6.89 7.65
N ILE A 249 -17.44 -6.00 8.18
CA ILE A 249 -17.93 -4.73 8.73
C ILE A 249 -18.44 -3.78 7.64
N LEU A 250 -17.77 -3.75 6.48
CA LEU A 250 -18.22 -2.94 5.35
C LEU A 250 -19.54 -3.47 4.76
N LYS A 251 -19.74 -4.79 4.72
CA LYS A 251 -21.05 -5.40 4.40
C LYS A 251 -22.13 -5.01 5.42
N TYR A 252 -21.80 -4.93 6.71
CA TYR A 252 -22.73 -4.42 7.73
C TYR A 252 -23.06 -2.94 7.50
N LEU A 253 -22.06 -2.09 7.27
CA LEU A 253 -22.25 -0.67 7.00
C LEU A 253 -23.11 -0.45 5.76
N LYS A 254 -22.88 -1.21 4.69
CA LYS A 254 -23.69 -1.17 3.47
C LYS A 254 -25.17 -1.45 3.73
N ARG A 255 -25.49 -2.43 4.59
CA ARG A 255 -26.88 -2.75 4.96
C ARG A 255 -27.52 -1.65 5.81
N LYS A 256 -26.73 -0.97 6.64
CA LYS A 256 -27.23 0.07 7.55
C LYS A 256 -27.40 1.42 6.85
N SER A 257 -26.46 1.81 6.00
CA SER A 257 -26.46 3.11 5.33
C SER A 257 -25.58 3.07 4.08
N LEU A 258 -26.17 3.24 2.90
CA LEU A 258 -25.45 3.20 1.62
C LEU A 258 -24.52 4.40 1.43
N GLU A 259 -24.95 5.59 1.82
CA GLU A 259 -24.17 6.83 1.65
C GLU A 259 -22.84 6.76 2.40
N ARG A 260 -22.90 6.44 3.70
CA ARG A 260 -21.71 6.28 4.55
C ARG A 260 -20.78 5.19 4.05
N TYR A 261 -21.34 4.11 3.50
CA TYR A 261 -20.55 3.05 2.89
C TYR A 261 -19.72 3.56 1.71
N TYR A 262 -20.31 4.32 0.78
CA TYR A 262 -19.57 4.86 -0.36
C TYR A 262 -18.53 5.90 0.04
N VAL A 263 -18.84 6.77 1.01
CA VAL A 263 -17.88 7.75 1.55
C VAL A 263 -16.68 7.02 2.17
N CYS A 264 -16.95 6.02 3.02
CA CYS A 264 -15.91 5.22 3.67
C CYS A 264 -15.05 4.46 2.65
N LEU A 265 -15.65 3.85 1.61
CA LEU A 265 -14.90 3.19 0.54
C LEU A 265 -13.95 4.14 -0.19
N LYS A 266 -14.44 5.34 -0.55
CA LYS A 266 -13.66 6.35 -1.26
C LYS A 266 -12.48 6.83 -0.41
N GLN A 267 -12.70 7.03 0.89
CA GLN A 267 -11.63 7.44 1.82
C GLN A 267 -10.58 6.34 2.03
N LEU A 268 -11.01 5.07 2.13
CA LEU A 268 -10.11 3.93 2.30
C LEU A 268 -9.39 3.51 1.01
N GLY A 269 -9.84 3.98 -0.15
CA GLY A 269 -9.29 3.60 -1.46
C GLY A 269 -9.68 2.18 -1.89
N LEU A 270 -10.85 1.70 -1.47
CA LEU A 270 -11.32 0.34 -1.72
C LEU A 270 -12.37 0.30 -2.84
N THR A 271 -12.29 -0.71 -3.70
CA THR A 271 -13.33 -0.97 -4.69
C THR A 271 -14.48 -1.78 -4.10
N LYS A 272 -15.66 -1.70 -4.74
CA LYS A 272 -16.85 -2.48 -4.35
C LYS A 272 -16.59 -3.98 -4.40
N ASP A 273 -15.78 -4.44 -5.34
CA ASP A 273 -15.51 -5.86 -5.59
C ASP A 273 -14.66 -6.49 -4.47
N MET A 274 -13.84 -5.69 -3.79
CA MET A 274 -13.10 -6.14 -2.60
C MET A 274 -13.99 -6.40 -1.38
N VAL A 275 -15.23 -5.89 -1.40
CA VAL A 275 -16.19 -6.05 -0.31
C VAL A 275 -17.30 -7.02 -0.67
N VAL A 276 -17.85 -6.93 -1.88
CA VAL A 276 -19.00 -7.72 -2.32
C VAL A 276 -18.51 -8.90 -3.14
N GLY A 277 -18.99 -10.11 -2.80
CA GLY A 277 -18.58 -11.36 -3.46
C GLY A 277 -17.63 -12.19 -2.61
N GLU A 278 -16.95 -13.12 -3.29
CA GLU A 278 -15.92 -13.98 -2.73
C GLU A 278 -14.57 -13.26 -2.79
N ILE A 279 -13.85 -13.24 -1.66
CA ILE A 279 -12.54 -12.58 -1.58
C ILE A 279 -11.49 -13.60 -2.01
N LEU A 280 -11.00 -13.45 -3.23
CA LEU A 280 -9.94 -14.28 -3.77
C LEU A 280 -8.58 -13.70 -3.38
N ILE A 281 -7.89 -14.39 -2.47
CA ILE A 281 -6.54 -14.01 -2.04
C ILE A 281 -5.53 -14.90 -2.75
N PRO A 282 -4.61 -14.34 -3.54
CA PRO A 282 -3.67 -15.14 -4.32
C PRO A 282 -2.75 -15.97 -3.42
N LYS A 283 -2.22 -17.07 -3.99
CA LYS A 283 -1.31 -17.96 -3.28
C LYS A 283 0.06 -17.32 -2.96
N ARG A 284 0.42 -16.21 -3.60
CA ARG A 284 1.64 -15.43 -3.40
C ARG A 284 1.29 -13.94 -3.45
N LEU A 285 1.92 -13.16 -2.57
CA LEU A 285 1.86 -11.70 -2.51
C LEU A 285 3.20 -11.14 -3.00
#